data_AF-A0AA42BRK1-F1
#
_entry.id   AF-A0AA42BRK1-F1
#
_cell.length_a   1.000
_cell.length_b   1.000
_cell.length_c   1.000
_cell.angle_alpha   90.00
_cell.angle_beta   90.00
_cell.angle_gamma   90.00
#
_symmetry.space_group_name_H-M   'P 1'
#
loop_
_entity.id
_entity.type
_entity.pdbx_description
1 polymer ?
#
loop_
_entity_poly.entity_id
_entity_poly.type
_entity_poly.pdbx_seq_one_letter_code
_entity_poly.pdbx_strand_id
1 'polypeptide(L)'
;MDFCRQCGQPKRRESDKVCTGCGSVFPPPVAEPVVEERKPQARSFMKWIAVVAVLGAAVGFGYGYVKHTYSMERFVNEAGKAVRSADAGWLGDHVKKEGNVLLSGEETAAFVKDLSQASSVRKQIAASLEEQREALAKGTAREPFVLQLQESKQRKWWVIPQYELVLVPVVLEFDVPDGAKVSLDGKSVKVSGKGTVSMRDIMPGVHEVVMEKDGRKEEATLEAWRAEEIDTAELAEAVAAFGQDEVVLMEAPAAEAAPSGPTLAQMQEFITQYLRAGVQTYNARDMQYVLPYVEPGSQLLKDTVAYLAILEKGGIYEELLGAEVQGVEQIAPGVYNVTVFSRYNISYQQGETRRFQSYHVIYQLVEAEGRFVTRRIVKEELVEKKQL
;
A
#
# COMPACT_ATOMS: atom_id res chain seq x y z
N MET A 1 67.86 67.36 -34.89
CA MET A 1 68.27 67.78 -36.25
C MET A 1 69.55 67.03 -36.59
N ASP A 2 69.52 66.21 -37.62
CA ASP A 2 70.68 65.40 -38.00
C ASP A 2 71.70 66.22 -38.79
N PHE A 3 72.98 65.97 -38.55
CA PHE A 3 74.10 66.60 -39.27
C PHE A 3 74.84 65.55 -40.10
N CYS A 4 75.37 65.97 -41.25
CA CYS A 4 76.20 65.11 -42.08
C CYS A 4 77.50 64.77 -41.35
N ARG A 5 77.77 63.47 -41.16
CA ARG A 5 78.98 63.00 -40.46
C ARG A 5 80.28 63.26 -41.21
N GLN A 6 80.23 63.54 -42.53
CA GLN A 6 81.42 63.87 -43.31
C GLN A 6 81.74 65.37 -43.36
N CYS A 7 80.75 66.24 -43.56
CA CYS A 7 81.01 67.68 -43.74
C CYS A 7 80.39 68.59 -42.66
N GLY A 8 79.64 68.04 -41.70
CA GLY A 8 79.05 68.81 -40.61
C GLY A 8 77.86 69.69 -40.98
N GLN A 9 77.40 69.70 -42.24
CA GLN A 9 76.22 70.49 -42.61
C GLN A 9 74.92 69.89 -42.06
N PRO A 10 73.99 70.73 -41.57
CA PRO A 10 72.67 70.27 -41.11
C PRO A 10 71.84 69.76 -42.27
N LYS A 11 71.04 68.73 -42.01
CA LYS A 11 70.07 68.19 -42.95
C LYS A 11 68.97 69.23 -43.22
N ARG A 12 68.74 69.59 -44.49
CA ARG A 12 67.78 70.65 -44.87
C ARG A 12 66.33 70.20 -44.74
N ARG A 13 66.02 68.95 -45.13
CA ARG A 13 64.70 68.33 -44.98
C ARG A 13 64.83 66.93 -44.41
N GLU A 14 63.88 66.52 -43.59
CA GLU A 14 63.90 65.21 -42.93
C GLU A 14 63.90 64.03 -43.92
N SER A 15 63.32 64.22 -45.11
CA SER A 15 63.29 63.26 -46.21
C SER A 15 64.59 63.14 -47.02
N ASP A 16 65.58 64.03 -46.82
CA ASP A 16 66.79 64.03 -47.64
C ASP A 16 67.63 62.77 -47.36
N LYS A 17 67.86 61.95 -48.39
CA LYS A 17 68.70 60.74 -48.26
C LYS A 17 70.18 61.04 -48.44
N VAL A 18 70.53 62.19 -49.00
CA VAL A 18 71.90 62.57 -49.37
C VAL A 18 72.20 63.99 -48.91
N CYS A 19 73.39 64.23 -48.39
CA CYS A 19 73.83 65.56 -47.99
C CYS A 19 74.07 66.45 -49.23
N THR A 20 73.42 67.61 -49.29
CA THR A 20 73.57 68.58 -50.40
C THR A 20 74.94 69.25 -50.44
N GLY A 21 75.72 69.19 -49.35
CA GLY A 21 77.05 69.80 -49.29
C GLY A 21 78.15 68.91 -49.86
N CYS A 22 78.13 67.60 -49.57
CA CYS A 22 79.22 66.69 -49.95
C CYS A 22 78.77 65.39 -50.66
N GLY A 23 77.47 65.18 -50.87
CA GLY A 23 76.97 64.01 -51.60
C GLY A 23 76.95 62.69 -50.83
N SER A 24 77.31 62.66 -49.54
CA SER A 24 77.26 61.45 -48.73
C SER A 24 75.84 61.07 -48.33
N VAL A 25 75.50 59.78 -48.35
CA VAL A 25 74.19 59.26 -47.96
C VAL A 25 74.04 59.29 -46.43
N PHE A 26 72.89 59.76 -45.93
CA PHE A 26 72.57 59.67 -44.50
C PHE A 26 72.26 58.21 -44.12
N PRO A 27 72.75 57.70 -42.98
CA PRO A 27 72.44 56.36 -42.55
C PRO A 27 70.92 56.20 -42.38
N PRO A 28 70.33 55.05 -42.77
CA PRO A 28 68.91 54.80 -42.55
C PRO A 28 68.60 54.87 -41.05
N PRO A 29 67.42 55.39 -40.66
CA PRO A 29 67.01 55.41 -39.26
C PRO A 29 67.06 53.98 -38.73
N VAL A 30 67.82 53.78 -37.66
CA VAL A 30 67.89 52.49 -36.96
C VAL A 30 66.50 52.24 -36.41
N ALA A 31 65.82 51.19 -36.89
CA ALA A 31 64.51 50.81 -36.39
C ALA A 31 64.63 50.49 -34.89
N GLU A 32 63.95 51.26 -34.05
CA GLU A 32 63.87 50.98 -32.62
C GLU A 32 63.14 49.64 -32.41
N PRO A 33 63.61 48.80 -31.46
CA PRO A 33 62.91 47.56 -31.14
C PRO A 33 61.52 47.88 -30.60
N VAL A 34 60.48 47.43 -31.31
CA VAL A 34 59.09 47.50 -30.87
C VAL A 34 58.96 46.67 -29.58
N VAL A 35 58.89 47.35 -28.44
CA VAL A 35 58.50 46.76 -27.17
C VAL A 35 56.98 46.53 -27.24
N GLU A 36 56.57 45.29 -27.47
CA GLU A 36 55.17 44.88 -27.31
C GLU A 36 54.74 45.11 -25.85
N GLU A 37 53.87 46.09 -25.62
CA GLU A 37 53.07 46.18 -24.39
C GLU A 37 52.20 44.92 -24.27
N ARG A 38 52.64 43.97 -23.44
CA ARG A 38 51.79 42.86 -23.00
C ARG A 38 50.62 43.41 -22.20
N LYS A 39 49.43 43.41 -22.82
CA LYS A 39 48.15 43.61 -22.12
C LYS A 39 48.12 42.75 -20.83
N PRO A 40 47.70 43.29 -19.68
CA PRO A 40 47.56 42.51 -18.45
C PRO A 40 46.55 41.38 -18.70
N GLN A 41 47.06 40.15 -18.81
CA GLN A 41 46.21 38.97 -18.93
C GLN A 41 45.31 38.87 -17.69
N ALA A 42 44.00 38.76 -17.92
CA ALA A 42 42.93 38.58 -16.93
C ALA A 42 43.03 37.23 -16.17
N ARG A 43 44.19 36.93 -15.58
CA ARG A 43 44.50 35.66 -14.89
C ARG A 43 43.82 35.51 -13.53
N SER A 44 43.16 36.54 -12.99
CA SER A 44 42.40 36.44 -11.72
C SER A 44 40.92 36.08 -11.91
N PHE A 45 40.30 36.43 -13.04
CA PHE A 45 38.88 36.14 -13.30
C PHE A 45 38.63 34.65 -13.58
N MET A 46 39.52 33.98 -14.33
CA MET A 46 39.42 32.53 -14.59
C MET A 46 39.52 31.67 -13.31
N LYS A 47 40.31 32.10 -12.31
CA LYS A 47 40.40 31.38 -11.02
C LYS A 47 39.09 31.46 -10.24
N TRP A 48 38.40 32.60 -10.29
CA TRP A 48 37.09 32.78 -9.67
C TRP A 48 36.00 31.94 -10.35
N ILE A 49 36.00 31.86 -11.69
CA ILE A 49 35.08 30.99 -12.44
C ILE A 49 35.29 29.52 -12.06
N ALA A 50 36.55 29.06 -11.98
CA ALA A 50 36.85 27.68 -11.61
C ALA A 50 36.38 27.34 -10.18
N VAL A 51 36.56 28.25 -9.21
CA VAL A 51 36.07 28.06 -7.84
C VAL A 51 34.54 28.02 -7.79
N VAL A 52 33.86 28.93 -8.49
CA VAL A 52 32.39 28.94 -8.57
C VAL A 52 31.84 27.70 -9.27
N ALA A 53 32.51 27.20 -10.32
CA ALA A 53 32.11 25.98 -11.00
C ALA A 53 32.27 24.73 -10.11
N VAL A 54 33.37 24.63 -9.36
CA VAL A 54 33.59 23.53 -8.40
C VAL A 54 32.59 23.58 -7.25
N LEU A 55 32.33 24.77 -6.69
CA LEU A 55 31.32 24.95 -5.65
C LEU A 55 29.91 24.64 -6.19
N GLY A 56 29.58 25.10 -7.40
CA GLY A 56 28.32 24.81 -8.06
C GLY A 56 28.14 23.31 -8.32
N ALA A 57 29.18 22.62 -8.76
CA ALA A 57 29.17 21.16 -8.93
C ALA A 57 29.00 20.44 -7.58
N ALA A 58 29.74 20.84 -6.54
CA ALA A 58 29.62 20.25 -5.20
C ALA A 58 28.22 20.45 -4.60
N VAL A 59 27.63 21.64 -4.77
CA VAL A 59 26.24 21.93 -4.37
C VAL A 59 25.26 21.11 -5.21
N GLY A 60 25.47 20.98 -6.52
CA GLY A 60 24.63 20.17 -7.40
C GLY A 60 24.66 18.67 -7.07
N PHE A 61 25.85 18.11 -6.84
CA PHE A 61 26.03 16.72 -6.38
C PHE A 61 25.42 16.50 -5.00
N GLY A 62 25.66 17.42 -4.06
CA GLY A 62 25.05 17.38 -2.74
C GLY A 62 23.52 17.42 -2.81
N TYR A 63 22.96 18.33 -3.62
CA TYR A 63 21.52 18.43 -3.83
C TYR A 63 20.93 17.16 -4.45
N GLY A 64 21.57 16.61 -5.48
CA GLY A 64 21.14 15.35 -6.12
C GLY A 64 21.15 14.16 -5.15
N TYR A 65 22.22 14.01 -4.37
CA TYR A 65 22.34 12.96 -3.36
C TYR A 65 21.27 13.09 -2.26
N VAL A 66 21.05 14.31 -1.76
CA VAL A 66 20.04 14.59 -0.75
C VAL A 66 18.64 14.33 -1.31
N LYS A 67 18.31 14.85 -2.50
CA LYS A 67 17.01 14.61 -3.14
C LYS A 67 16.72 13.12 -3.34
N HIS A 68 17.72 12.34 -3.76
CA HIS A 68 17.58 10.88 -3.89
C HIS A 68 17.36 10.20 -2.52
N THR A 69 18.08 10.66 -1.49
CA THR A 69 18.01 10.10 -0.14
C THR A 69 16.69 10.39 0.58
N TYR A 70 16.05 11.52 0.31
CA TYR A 70 14.75 11.90 0.89
C TYR A 70 13.61 11.78 -0.12
N SER A 71 13.77 10.92 -1.13
CA SER A 71 12.72 10.67 -2.13
C SER A 71 11.56 9.87 -1.55
N MET A 72 10.35 10.11 -2.07
CA MET A 72 9.15 9.34 -1.73
C MET A 72 9.37 7.84 -1.96
N GLU A 73 10.05 7.48 -3.04
CA GLU A 73 10.37 6.09 -3.37
C GLU A 73 11.22 5.42 -2.30
N ARG A 74 12.27 6.08 -1.82
CA ARG A 74 13.10 5.51 -0.74
C ARG A 74 12.30 5.42 0.57
N PHE A 75 11.51 6.44 0.88
CA PHE A 75 10.67 6.44 2.07
C PHE A 75 9.68 5.26 2.06
N VAL A 76 8.94 5.07 0.96
CA VAL A 76 7.96 3.99 0.80
C VAL A 76 8.62 2.62 0.82
N ASN A 77 9.80 2.47 0.22
CA ASN A 77 10.57 1.22 0.29
C ASN A 77 10.99 0.87 1.73
N GLU A 78 11.50 1.83 2.49
CA GLU A 78 11.88 1.60 3.90
C GLU A 78 10.63 1.39 4.78
N ALA A 79 9.55 2.14 4.54
CA ALA A 79 8.26 1.92 5.19
C ALA A 79 7.71 0.52 4.93
N GLY A 80 7.72 0.07 3.68
CA GLY A 80 7.27 -1.26 3.28
C GLY A 80 8.11 -2.37 3.92
N LYS A 81 9.44 -2.17 4.06
CA LYS A 81 10.30 -3.10 4.82
C LYS A 81 9.92 -3.11 6.29
N ALA A 82 9.83 -1.94 6.92
CA ALA A 82 9.52 -1.80 8.34
C ALA A 82 8.16 -2.43 8.70
N VAL A 83 7.12 -2.21 7.87
CA VAL A 83 5.81 -2.85 8.00
C VAL A 83 5.95 -4.37 7.90
N ARG A 84 6.64 -4.88 6.86
CA ARG A 84 6.79 -6.34 6.66
C ARG A 84 7.57 -7.00 7.80
N SER A 85 8.57 -6.34 8.36
CA SER A 85 9.36 -6.85 9.49
C SER A 85 8.79 -6.50 10.86
N ALA A 86 7.67 -5.76 10.93
CA ALA A 86 7.13 -5.22 12.18
C ALA A 86 8.21 -4.47 13.00
N ASP A 87 8.96 -3.57 12.35
CA ASP A 87 10.05 -2.81 12.97
C ASP A 87 9.48 -1.70 13.88
N ALA A 88 9.44 -1.98 15.18
CA ALA A 88 8.91 -1.05 16.18
C ALA A 88 9.65 0.29 16.23
N GLY A 89 10.97 0.27 16.07
CA GLY A 89 11.78 1.48 16.13
C GLY A 89 11.48 2.38 14.95
N TRP A 90 11.50 1.82 13.74
CA TRP A 90 11.19 2.59 12.54
C TRP A 90 9.75 3.10 12.54
N LEU A 91 8.77 2.26 12.90
CA LEU A 91 7.36 2.64 12.91
C LEU A 91 7.06 3.70 13.98
N GLY A 92 7.63 3.59 15.17
CA GLY A 92 7.47 4.62 16.22
C GLY A 92 8.02 5.98 15.83
N ASP A 93 9.09 6.03 15.03
CA ASP A 93 9.71 7.27 14.58
C ASP A 93 8.97 7.94 13.40
N HIS A 94 8.21 7.17 12.60
CA HIS A 94 7.68 7.62 11.31
C HIS A 94 6.15 7.57 11.18
N VAL A 95 5.46 6.87 12.08
CA VAL A 95 3.99 6.78 12.10
C VAL A 95 3.42 7.78 13.10
N LYS A 96 2.50 8.61 12.61
CA LYS A 96 1.75 9.60 13.38
C LYS A 96 0.30 9.16 13.51
N LYS A 97 -0.34 9.51 14.61
CA LYS A 97 -1.79 9.56 14.73
C LYS A 97 -2.33 10.81 14.04
N GLU A 98 -3.63 10.78 13.72
CA GLU A 98 -4.35 11.96 13.27
C GLU A 98 -4.07 13.18 14.19
N GLY A 99 -3.87 14.36 13.59
CA GLY A 99 -3.43 15.55 14.31
C GLY A 99 -1.90 15.75 14.40
N ASN A 100 -1.11 14.99 13.64
CA ASN A 100 0.35 15.08 13.53
C ASN A 100 1.12 14.71 14.82
N VAL A 101 0.51 13.98 15.75
CA VAL A 101 1.14 13.51 16.98
C VAL A 101 1.73 12.12 16.73
N LEU A 102 2.97 11.85 17.16
CA LEU A 102 3.52 10.49 17.08
C LEU A 102 2.73 9.55 17.99
N LEU A 103 2.62 8.28 17.61
CA LEU A 103 2.09 7.26 18.49
C LEU A 103 2.91 7.24 19.79
N SER A 104 2.24 7.08 20.92
CA SER A 104 2.97 6.84 22.17
C SER A 104 3.73 5.50 22.11
N GLY A 105 4.72 5.31 22.98
CA GLY A 105 5.49 4.07 23.02
C GLY A 105 4.62 2.83 23.26
N GLU A 106 3.58 2.97 24.07
CA GLU A 106 2.61 1.91 24.34
C GLU A 106 1.71 1.62 23.13
N GLU A 107 1.14 2.65 22.51
CA GLU A 107 0.33 2.50 21.28
C GLU A 107 1.16 1.91 20.12
N THR A 108 2.42 2.31 19.99
CA THR A 108 3.34 1.76 18.98
C THR A 108 3.61 0.30 19.26
N ALA A 109 3.89 -0.08 20.51
CA ALA A 109 4.17 -1.46 20.88
C ALA A 109 2.95 -2.36 20.62
N ALA A 110 1.74 -1.89 20.96
CA ALA A 110 0.50 -2.60 20.68
C ALA A 110 0.29 -2.78 19.17
N PHE A 111 0.34 -1.70 18.40
CA PHE A 111 0.18 -1.74 16.94
C PHE A 111 1.19 -2.69 16.28
N VAL A 112 2.46 -2.64 16.68
CA VAL A 112 3.52 -3.48 16.12
C VAL A 112 3.32 -4.95 16.49
N LYS A 113 2.91 -5.23 17.73
CA LYS A 113 2.58 -6.58 18.19
C LYS A 113 1.48 -7.18 17.31
N ASP A 114 0.37 -6.48 17.14
CA ASP A 114 -0.76 -6.94 16.33
C ASP A 114 -0.36 -7.13 14.87
N LEU A 115 0.40 -6.16 14.33
CA LEU A 115 0.90 -6.20 12.96
C LEU A 115 1.84 -7.40 12.72
N SER A 116 2.62 -7.79 13.73
CA SER A 116 3.51 -8.95 13.65
C SER A 116 2.74 -10.27 13.50
N GLN A 117 1.54 -10.34 14.07
CA GLN A 117 0.67 -11.51 14.02
C GLN A 117 -0.14 -11.55 12.71
N ALA A 118 -0.50 -10.38 12.17
CA ALA A 118 -1.29 -10.24 10.95
C ALA A 118 -0.42 -10.19 9.65
N SER A 119 0.07 -11.35 9.20
CA SER A 119 0.96 -11.41 8.02
C SER A 119 0.32 -10.97 6.70
N SER A 120 -0.99 -11.20 6.54
CA SER A 120 -1.81 -10.76 5.40
C SER A 120 -1.95 -9.23 5.39
N VAL A 121 -2.31 -8.66 6.54
CA VAL A 121 -2.41 -7.20 6.78
C VAL A 121 -1.09 -6.51 6.47
N ARG A 122 0.07 -7.04 6.91
CA ARG A 122 1.39 -6.47 6.55
C ARG A 122 1.61 -6.37 5.04
N LYS A 123 1.19 -7.38 4.27
CA LYS A 123 1.30 -7.38 2.81
C LYS A 123 0.37 -6.33 2.20
N GLN A 124 -0.87 -6.23 2.69
CA GLN A 124 -1.85 -5.25 2.23
C GLN A 124 -1.42 -3.82 2.54
N ILE A 125 -0.91 -3.54 3.75
CA ILE A 125 -0.34 -2.22 4.09
C ILE A 125 0.81 -1.89 3.13
N ALA A 126 1.76 -2.81 2.95
CA ALA A 126 2.90 -2.56 2.06
C ALA A 126 2.47 -2.34 0.59
N ALA A 127 1.47 -3.08 0.10
CA ALA A 127 0.92 -2.88 -1.25
C ALA A 127 0.19 -1.53 -1.35
N SER A 128 -0.64 -1.18 -0.37
CA SER A 128 -1.34 0.10 -0.27
C SER A 128 -0.36 1.28 -0.30
N LEU A 129 0.79 1.19 0.37
CA LEU A 129 1.81 2.24 0.33
C LEU A 129 2.41 2.44 -1.08
N GLU A 130 2.63 1.35 -1.83
CA GLU A 130 3.08 1.43 -3.22
C GLU A 130 2.02 2.02 -4.15
N GLU A 131 0.75 1.63 -3.98
CA GLU A 131 -0.36 2.21 -4.75
C GLU A 131 -0.51 3.72 -4.47
N GLN A 132 -0.43 4.14 -3.20
CA GLN A 132 -0.45 5.54 -2.81
C GLN A 132 0.73 6.31 -3.41
N ARG A 133 1.94 5.73 -3.42
CA ARG A 133 3.12 6.32 -4.07
C ARG A 133 2.87 6.60 -5.55
N GLU A 134 2.35 5.61 -6.27
CA GLU A 134 2.04 5.76 -7.70
C GLU A 134 0.94 6.79 -7.95
N ALA A 135 -0.10 6.80 -7.11
CA ALA A 135 -1.18 7.76 -7.21
C ALA A 135 -0.68 9.20 -6.98
N LEU A 136 0.12 9.42 -5.94
CA LEU A 136 0.72 10.73 -5.64
C LEU A 136 1.66 11.20 -6.76
N ALA A 137 2.45 10.29 -7.35
CA ALA A 137 3.30 10.61 -8.50
C ALA A 137 2.49 11.06 -9.73
N LYS A 138 1.23 10.63 -9.85
CA LYS A 138 0.28 11.02 -10.91
C LYS A 138 -0.60 12.22 -10.52
N GLY A 139 -0.43 12.77 -9.32
CA GLY A 139 -1.28 13.86 -8.81
C GLY A 139 -2.71 13.42 -8.44
N THR A 140 -2.92 12.11 -8.23
CA THR A 140 -4.19 11.51 -7.83
C THR A 140 -4.14 11.05 -6.38
N ALA A 141 -5.31 10.90 -5.75
CA ALA A 141 -5.42 10.31 -4.42
C ALA A 141 -5.80 8.82 -4.53
N ARG A 142 -5.28 8.02 -3.61
CA ARG A 142 -5.68 6.62 -3.40
C ARG A 142 -6.04 6.46 -1.94
N GLU A 143 -7.15 5.77 -1.67
CA GLU A 143 -7.55 5.50 -0.29
C GLU A 143 -6.51 4.62 0.40
N PRO A 144 -6.11 4.98 1.64
CA PRO A 144 -5.20 4.17 2.42
C PRO A 144 -5.91 2.95 3.01
N PHE A 145 -5.16 1.86 3.20
CA PHE A 145 -5.65 0.71 3.95
C PHE A 145 -5.63 0.97 5.48
N VAL A 146 -4.43 1.14 6.05
CA VAL A 146 -4.20 1.45 7.49
C VAL A 146 -3.33 2.70 7.64
N LEU A 147 -2.30 2.80 6.79
CA LEU A 147 -1.33 3.90 6.80
C LEU A 147 -1.52 4.77 5.57
N GLN A 148 -1.71 6.06 5.80
CA GLN A 148 -1.75 7.10 4.77
C GLN A 148 -0.36 7.71 4.57
N LEU A 149 0.12 7.66 3.34
CA LEU A 149 1.32 8.34 2.90
C LEU A 149 1.00 9.81 2.58
N GLN A 150 1.73 10.74 3.19
CA GLN A 150 1.59 12.17 2.89
C GLN A 150 2.92 12.92 2.94
N GLU A 151 2.97 14.08 2.28
CA GLU A 151 4.08 15.03 2.43
C GLU A 151 3.99 15.68 3.82
N SER A 152 5.08 15.63 4.58
CA SER A 152 5.18 16.31 5.86
C SER A 152 5.21 17.82 5.66
N LYS A 153 4.62 18.56 6.60
CA LYS A 153 4.75 20.03 6.66
C LYS A 153 6.21 20.47 6.85
N GLN A 154 7.06 19.59 7.38
CA GLN A 154 8.47 19.86 7.58
C GLN A 154 9.25 19.62 6.28
N ARG A 155 10.15 20.56 5.95
CA ARG A 155 11.07 20.44 4.82
C ARG A 155 12.50 20.32 5.31
N LYS A 156 13.24 19.38 4.74
CA LYS A 156 14.68 19.29 5.01
C LYS A 156 15.38 20.37 4.23
N TRP A 157 16.18 21.17 4.94
CA TRP A 157 16.89 22.32 4.37
C TRP A 157 15.96 23.21 3.53
N TRP A 158 14.77 23.54 4.04
CA TRP A 158 13.78 24.44 3.44
C TRP A 158 13.24 24.08 2.03
N VAL A 159 13.88 23.18 1.27
CA VAL A 159 13.54 22.86 -0.12
C VAL A 159 13.20 21.40 -0.40
N ILE A 160 13.61 20.47 0.46
CA ILE A 160 13.40 19.04 0.20
C ILE A 160 12.14 18.59 0.95
N PRO A 161 11.11 18.09 0.24
CA PRO A 161 9.92 17.54 0.89
C PRO A 161 10.33 16.36 1.77
N GLN A 162 9.64 16.19 2.89
CA GLN A 162 9.71 14.99 3.71
C GLN A 162 8.38 14.26 3.62
N TYR A 163 8.38 12.98 3.95
CA TYR A 163 7.18 12.15 3.92
C TYR A 163 6.98 11.55 5.31
N GLU A 164 5.73 11.31 5.65
CA GLU A 164 5.33 10.72 6.91
C GLU A 164 4.17 9.77 6.69
N LEU A 165 3.97 8.85 7.63
CA LEU A 165 2.81 7.98 7.64
C LEU A 165 1.84 8.47 8.70
N VAL A 166 0.56 8.58 8.33
CA VAL A 166 -0.52 8.84 9.28
C VAL A 166 -1.34 7.57 9.40
N LEU A 167 -1.50 7.10 10.62
CA LEU A 167 -2.37 6.00 10.97
C LEU A 167 -3.82 6.46 10.87
N VAL A 168 -4.59 5.79 10.03
CA VAL A 168 -5.99 6.09 9.78
C VAL A 168 -6.81 5.34 10.82
N PRO A 169 -7.59 6.03 11.66
CA PRO A 169 -8.40 5.37 12.67
C PRO A 169 -9.55 4.56 12.05
N VAL A 170 -10.01 3.57 12.82
CA VAL A 170 -11.18 2.76 12.51
C VAL A 170 -12.40 3.29 13.26
N VAL A 171 -13.55 3.17 12.63
CA VAL A 171 -14.86 3.39 13.26
C VAL A 171 -15.49 2.03 13.52
N LEU A 172 -15.86 1.77 14.77
CA LEU A 172 -16.47 0.53 15.21
C LEU A 172 -17.93 0.77 15.56
N GLU A 173 -18.83 0.03 14.93
CA GLU A 173 -20.26 0.04 15.27
C GLU A 173 -20.78 -1.40 15.38
N PHE A 174 -21.39 -1.72 16.52
CA PHE A 174 -21.99 -3.03 16.76
C PHE A 174 -23.11 -2.94 17.80
N ASP A 175 -24.05 -3.88 17.73
CA ASP A 175 -25.15 -3.98 18.68
C ASP A 175 -24.81 -4.96 19.82
N VAL A 176 -25.25 -4.61 21.02
CA VAL A 176 -25.12 -5.40 22.24
C VAL A 176 -26.48 -5.54 22.92
N PRO A 177 -26.66 -6.54 23.80
CA PRO A 177 -27.92 -6.71 24.51
C PRO A 177 -28.27 -5.48 25.37
N ASP A 178 -29.56 -5.15 25.44
CA ASP A 178 -30.04 -4.04 26.28
C ASP A 178 -29.55 -4.19 27.72
N GLY A 179 -29.01 -3.10 28.28
CA GLY A 179 -28.47 -3.04 29.64
C GLY A 179 -27.05 -3.60 29.81
N ALA A 180 -26.42 -4.12 28.75
CA ALA A 180 -25.03 -4.57 28.81
C ALA A 180 -24.07 -3.39 29.03
N LYS A 181 -23.03 -3.63 29.83
CA LYS A 181 -21.85 -2.76 29.94
C LYS A 181 -20.80 -3.31 28.99
N VAL A 182 -20.14 -2.42 28.25
CA VAL A 182 -19.10 -2.81 27.29
C VAL A 182 -17.80 -2.12 27.65
N SER A 183 -16.68 -2.84 27.52
CA SER A 183 -15.34 -2.26 27.54
C SER A 183 -14.54 -2.75 26.34
N LEU A 184 -13.74 -1.84 25.76
CA LEU A 184 -12.77 -2.11 24.71
C LEU A 184 -11.37 -1.90 25.29
N ASP A 185 -10.51 -2.90 25.23
CA ASP A 185 -9.15 -2.88 25.78
C ASP A 185 -9.14 -2.40 27.25
N GLY A 186 -10.10 -2.90 28.04
CA GLY A 186 -10.31 -2.54 29.44
C GLY A 186 -10.90 -1.14 29.70
N LYS A 187 -11.17 -0.33 28.66
CA LYS A 187 -11.79 1.00 28.78
C LYS A 187 -13.29 0.91 28.57
N SER A 188 -14.08 1.36 29.55
CA SER A 188 -15.54 1.36 29.45
C SER A 188 -16.02 2.27 28.31
N VAL A 189 -16.94 1.74 27.50
CA VAL A 189 -17.52 2.39 26.34
C VAL A 189 -18.99 2.70 26.62
N LYS A 190 -19.46 3.86 26.13
CA LYS A 190 -20.87 4.22 26.25
C LYS A 190 -21.70 3.47 25.22
N VAL A 191 -22.71 2.75 25.70
CA VAL A 191 -23.76 2.16 24.89
C VAL A 191 -24.86 3.20 24.71
N SER A 192 -25.27 3.44 23.46
CA SER A 192 -26.30 4.42 23.11
C SER A 192 -27.66 3.75 22.89
N GLY A 193 -28.72 4.35 23.45
CA GLY A 193 -30.09 3.95 23.16
C GLY A 193 -30.38 2.46 23.41
N LYS A 194 -30.87 1.77 22.35
CA LYS A 194 -31.31 0.36 22.34
C LYS A 194 -30.15 -0.65 22.23
N GLY A 195 -29.03 -0.39 22.90
CA GLY A 195 -27.91 -1.33 22.89
C GLY A 195 -26.90 -1.15 21.74
N THR A 196 -26.81 0.00 21.07
CA THR A 196 -25.79 0.18 20.01
C THR A 196 -24.53 0.82 20.57
N VAL A 197 -23.36 0.24 20.27
CA VAL A 197 -22.03 0.79 20.53
C VAL A 197 -21.53 1.44 19.25
N SER A 198 -21.13 2.71 19.32
CA SER A 198 -20.45 3.42 18.23
C SER A 198 -19.20 4.09 18.79
N MET A 199 -18.05 3.72 18.26
CA MET A 199 -16.75 4.22 18.64
C MET A 199 -16.03 4.76 17.42
N ARG A 200 -15.44 5.93 17.57
CA ARG A 200 -14.62 6.57 16.56
C ARG A 200 -13.19 6.65 17.07
N ASP A 201 -12.26 6.91 16.16
CA ASP A 201 -10.86 7.15 16.48
C ASP A 201 -10.16 5.93 17.11
N ILE A 202 -10.61 4.72 16.72
CA ILE A 202 -10.04 3.47 17.20
C ILE A 202 -8.75 3.18 16.44
N MET A 203 -7.72 2.77 17.17
CA MET A 203 -6.45 2.37 16.58
C MET A 203 -6.66 1.13 15.71
N PRO A 204 -6.14 1.07 14.48
CA PRO A 204 -6.13 -0.18 13.74
C PRO A 204 -5.36 -1.26 14.49
N GLY A 205 -5.95 -2.44 14.66
CA GLY A 205 -5.32 -3.53 15.40
C GLY A 205 -6.29 -4.59 15.86
N VAL A 206 -5.84 -5.38 16.84
CA VAL A 206 -6.63 -6.42 17.49
C VAL A 206 -7.09 -5.89 18.83
N HIS A 207 -8.41 -5.93 19.08
CA HIS A 207 -9.01 -5.40 20.29
C HIS A 207 -9.72 -6.47 21.09
N GLU A 208 -9.66 -6.32 22.41
CA GLU A 208 -10.44 -7.13 23.34
C GLU A 208 -11.74 -6.39 23.67
N VAL A 209 -12.88 -7.04 23.38
CA VAL A 209 -14.21 -6.55 23.75
C VAL A 209 -14.72 -7.40 24.89
N VAL A 210 -15.03 -6.76 26.02
CA VAL A 210 -15.67 -7.41 27.16
C VAL A 210 -17.07 -6.85 27.34
N MET A 211 -18.05 -7.73 27.38
CA MET A 211 -19.46 -7.41 27.62
C MET A 211 -19.88 -7.98 28.97
N GLU A 212 -20.53 -7.18 29.80
CA GLU A 212 -21.07 -7.60 31.09
C GLU A 212 -22.57 -7.30 31.16
N LYS A 213 -23.38 -8.32 31.42
CA LYS A 213 -24.83 -8.19 31.62
C LYS A 213 -25.29 -9.14 32.72
N ASP A 214 -26.09 -8.62 33.66
CA ASP A 214 -26.68 -9.39 34.76
C ASP A 214 -25.68 -10.25 35.55
N GLY A 215 -24.44 -9.74 35.70
CA GLY A 215 -23.35 -10.41 36.42
C GLY A 215 -22.57 -11.45 35.61
N ARG A 216 -22.97 -11.71 34.36
CA ARG A 216 -22.21 -12.54 33.41
C ARG A 216 -21.30 -11.70 32.55
N LYS A 217 -20.17 -12.28 32.16
CA LYS A 217 -19.15 -11.65 31.32
C LYS A 217 -18.87 -12.53 30.12
N GLU A 218 -18.84 -11.92 28.94
CA GLU A 218 -18.40 -12.54 27.70
C GLU A 218 -17.28 -11.70 27.11
N GLU A 219 -16.28 -12.37 26.56
CA GLU A 219 -15.08 -11.79 25.98
C GLU A 219 -15.01 -12.18 24.51
N ALA A 220 -14.69 -11.22 23.64
CA ALA A 220 -14.54 -11.43 22.21
C ALA A 220 -13.32 -10.67 21.70
N THR A 221 -12.64 -11.23 20.70
CA THR A 221 -11.55 -10.56 20.01
C THR A 221 -12.06 -9.94 18.71
N LEU A 222 -11.56 -8.75 18.38
CA LEU A 222 -12.01 -7.99 17.23
C LEU A 222 -10.81 -7.52 16.41
N GLU A 223 -10.69 -7.97 15.17
CA GLU A 223 -9.70 -7.46 14.23
C GLU A 223 -10.24 -6.23 13.50
N ALA A 224 -9.81 -5.05 13.93
CA ALA A 224 -10.25 -3.77 13.37
C ALA A 224 -9.10 -3.14 12.58
N TRP A 225 -8.79 -3.65 11.39
CA TRP A 225 -7.73 -3.08 10.53
C TRP A 225 -8.26 -1.99 9.59
N ARG A 226 -9.52 -2.09 9.16
CA ARG A 226 -10.19 -1.11 8.29
C ARG A 226 -11.68 -1.06 8.61
N ALA A 227 -12.27 0.13 8.58
CA ALA A 227 -13.68 0.35 8.93
C ALA A 227 -14.68 -0.49 8.12
N GLU A 228 -14.31 -0.87 6.89
CA GLU A 228 -15.16 -1.61 5.96
C GLU A 228 -14.96 -3.14 6.03
N GLU A 229 -14.00 -3.62 6.82
CA GLU A 229 -13.58 -5.04 6.88
C GLU A 229 -13.38 -5.54 8.32
N ILE A 230 -14.21 -5.07 9.25
CA ILE A 230 -14.15 -5.48 10.65
C ILE A 230 -14.78 -6.87 10.79
N ASP A 231 -14.02 -7.85 11.27
CA ASP A 231 -14.53 -9.20 11.52
C ASP A 231 -15.25 -9.25 12.87
N THR A 232 -16.59 -9.20 12.84
CA THR A 232 -17.43 -9.19 14.04
C THR A 232 -17.96 -10.58 14.42
N ALA A 233 -17.45 -11.66 13.84
CA ALA A 233 -18.00 -13.01 14.06
C ALA A 233 -17.94 -13.43 15.53
N GLU A 234 -16.78 -13.33 16.18
CA GLU A 234 -16.63 -13.65 17.62
C GLU A 234 -17.51 -12.74 18.49
N LEU A 235 -17.65 -11.47 18.10
CA LEU A 235 -18.48 -10.52 18.81
C LEU A 235 -19.96 -10.89 18.72
N ALA A 236 -20.43 -11.34 17.56
CA ALA A 236 -21.80 -11.82 17.36
C ALA A 236 -22.08 -13.09 18.17
N GLU A 237 -21.12 -14.02 18.26
CA GLU A 237 -21.22 -15.21 19.11
C GLU A 237 -21.32 -14.84 20.60
N ALA A 238 -20.46 -13.93 21.07
CA ALA A 238 -20.48 -13.44 22.44
C ALA A 238 -21.80 -12.70 22.77
N VAL A 239 -22.36 -11.94 21.83
CA VAL A 239 -23.71 -11.34 21.97
C VAL A 239 -24.80 -12.41 22.05
N ALA A 240 -24.72 -13.44 21.22
CA ALA A 240 -25.70 -14.53 21.19
C ALA A 240 -25.71 -15.35 22.49
N ALA A 241 -24.56 -15.51 23.16
CA ALA A 241 -24.45 -16.21 24.44
C ALA A 241 -25.34 -15.61 25.55
N PHE A 242 -25.55 -14.28 25.54
CA PHE A 242 -26.48 -13.63 26.48
C PHE A 242 -27.96 -13.93 26.19
N GLY A 243 -28.31 -14.38 24.99
CA GLY A 243 -29.68 -14.68 24.58
C GLY A 243 -30.13 -16.12 24.86
N GLN A 244 -29.25 -17.01 25.33
CA GLN A 244 -29.56 -18.44 25.49
C GLN A 244 -30.24 -18.82 26.82
N ASP A 245 -30.44 -17.89 27.75
CA ASP A 245 -31.08 -18.18 29.04
C ASP A 245 -32.54 -17.73 29.12
N GLU A 246 -33.42 -18.47 28.43
CA GLU A 246 -34.77 -18.78 28.93
C GLU A 246 -35.36 -20.00 28.21
N VAL A 247 -34.69 -21.16 28.27
CA VAL A 247 -35.35 -22.45 27.97
C VAL A 247 -35.44 -23.26 29.25
N VAL A 248 -36.44 -22.93 30.06
CA VAL A 248 -36.92 -23.81 31.13
C VAL A 248 -37.34 -25.12 30.48
N LEU A 249 -36.61 -26.18 30.80
CA LEU A 249 -36.94 -27.57 30.48
C LEU A 249 -38.32 -27.93 31.07
N MET A 250 -39.37 -27.75 30.28
CA MET A 250 -40.62 -28.49 30.45
C MET A 250 -40.77 -29.46 29.28
N GLU A 251 -40.94 -30.73 29.61
CA GLU A 251 -41.12 -31.82 28.67
C GLU A 251 -42.49 -31.74 27.95
N ALA A 252 -42.42 -31.84 26.60
CA ALA A 252 -43.42 -32.31 25.63
C ALA A 252 -44.75 -31.51 25.45
N PRO A 253 -45.45 -31.55 24.28
CA PRO A 253 -45.25 -32.41 23.11
C PRO A 253 -45.23 -31.70 21.73
N ALA A 254 -44.86 -32.48 20.71
CA ALA A 254 -45.28 -32.43 19.29
C ALA A 254 -45.27 -31.08 18.53
N ALA A 255 -44.25 -30.99 17.65
CA ALA A 255 -44.32 -30.50 16.28
C ALA A 255 -45.06 -29.17 16.00
N GLU A 256 -44.29 -28.09 15.89
CA GLU A 256 -44.62 -26.95 15.03
C GLU A 256 -43.35 -26.27 14.48
N ALA A 257 -43.26 -26.26 13.14
CA ALA A 257 -42.40 -25.53 12.19
C ALA A 257 -40.92 -25.21 12.53
N ALA A 258 -40.01 -25.93 11.84
CA ALA A 258 -38.60 -25.59 11.71
C ALA A 258 -38.39 -24.21 11.03
N PRO A 259 -37.27 -23.51 11.30
CA PRO A 259 -36.95 -22.21 10.68
C PRO A 259 -36.88 -22.32 9.15
N SER A 260 -37.47 -21.35 8.46
CA SER A 260 -37.69 -21.30 6.99
C SER A 260 -36.43 -21.04 6.14
N GLY A 261 -35.24 -21.31 6.68
CA GLY A 261 -33.96 -21.12 5.99
C GLY A 261 -33.34 -22.42 5.47
N PRO A 262 -32.35 -22.32 4.57
CA PRO A 262 -31.59 -23.48 4.12
C PRO A 262 -30.80 -24.09 5.25
N THR A 263 -30.83 -25.42 5.33
CA THR A 263 -30.01 -26.20 6.25
C THR A 263 -28.54 -26.19 5.84
N LEU A 264 -27.63 -26.39 6.79
CA LEU A 264 -26.20 -26.57 6.52
C LEU A 264 -25.94 -27.68 5.49
N ALA A 265 -26.71 -28.77 5.54
CA ALA A 265 -26.60 -29.87 4.58
C ALA A 265 -26.96 -29.45 3.14
N GLN A 266 -28.02 -28.64 2.97
CA GLN A 266 -28.38 -28.09 1.66
C GLN A 266 -27.28 -27.17 1.12
N MET A 267 -26.69 -26.33 1.99
CA MET A 267 -25.59 -25.43 1.61
C MET A 267 -24.32 -26.20 1.27
N GLN A 268 -23.98 -27.22 2.05
CA GLN A 268 -22.86 -28.12 1.80
C GLN A 268 -22.98 -28.79 0.43
N GLU A 269 -24.16 -29.30 0.10
CA GLU A 269 -24.40 -29.93 -1.20
C GLU A 269 -24.22 -28.92 -2.34
N PHE A 270 -24.86 -27.75 -2.24
CA PHE A 270 -24.76 -26.70 -3.25
C PHE A 270 -23.30 -26.26 -3.48
N ILE A 271 -22.58 -25.92 -2.41
CA ILE A 271 -21.17 -25.47 -2.49
C ILE A 271 -20.30 -26.56 -3.10
N THR A 272 -20.49 -27.82 -2.70
CA THR A 272 -19.71 -28.94 -3.26
C THR A 272 -19.93 -29.08 -4.76
N GLN A 273 -21.18 -28.97 -5.23
CA GLN A 273 -21.50 -29.02 -6.65
C GLN A 273 -20.93 -27.81 -7.40
N TYR A 274 -21.08 -26.61 -6.86
CA TYR A 274 -20.55 -25.38 -7.42
C TYR A 274 -19.02 -25.44 -7.60
N LEU A 275 -18.28 -25.86 -6.56
CA LEU A 275 -16.82 -25.93 -6.64
C LEU A 275 -16.33 -27.02 -7.59
N ARG A 276 -17.02 -28.16 -7.68
CA ARG A 276 -16.73 -29.19 -8.68
C ARG A 276 -16.96 -28.68 -10.10
N ALA A 277 -18.07 -27.98 -10.32
CA ALA A 277 -18.38 -27.35 -11.60
C ALA A 277 -17.37 -26.25 -11.97
N GLY A 278 -16.89 -25.50 -10.98
CA GLY A 278 -15.79 -24.54 -11.12
C GLY A 278 -14.50 -25.22 -11.59
N VAL A 279 -14.04 -26.26 -10.89
CA VAL A 279 -12.85 -27.04 -11.30
C VAL A 279 -13.01 -27.65 -12.70
N GLN A 280 -14.20 -28.14 -13.04
CA GLN A 280 -14.46 -28.67 -14.39
C GLN A 280 -14.41 -27.56 -15.44
N THR A 281 -15.01 -26.40 -15.16
CA THR A 281 -14.93 -25.19 -16.01
C THR A 281 -13.50 -24.77 -16.23
N TYR A 282 -12.70 -24.74 -15.16
CA TYR A 282 -11.29 -24.42 -15.21
C TYR A 282 -10.59 -25.44 -16.09
N ASN A 283 -10.55 -26.70 -15.72
CA ASN A 283 -9.78 -27.73 -16.44
C ASN A 283 -10.19 -27.91 -17.91
N ALA A 284 -11.48 -27.77 -18.23
CA ALA A 284 -11.98 -27.88 -19.60
C ALA A 284 -11.95 -26.56 -20.38
N ARG A 285 -11.67 -25.43 -19.72
CA ARG A 285 -11.78 -24.07 -20.25
C ARG A 285 -13.17 -23.77 -20.84
N ASP A 286 -14.20 -24.27 -20.16
CA ASP A 286 -15.57 -24.26 -20.68
C ASP A 286 -16.57 -23.81 -19.62
N MET A 287 -17.12 -22.61 -19.82
CA MET A 287 -18.05 -21.96 -18.89
C MET A 287 -19.35 -22.74 -18.69
N GLN A 288 -19.72 -23.66 -19.60
CA GLN A 288 -21.01 -24.36 -19.54
C GLN A 288 -21.25 -25.07 -18.21
N TYR A 289 -20.20 -25.52 -17.53
CA TYR A 289 -20.32 -26.28 -16.29
C TYR A 289 -20.68 -25.38 -15.09
N VAL A 290 -20.11 -24.18 -14.99
CA VAL A 290 -20.33 -23.29 -13.83
C VAL A 290 -21.54 -22.37 -13.98
N LEU A 291 -21.99 -22.10 -15.21
CA LEU A 291 -23.12 -21.19 -15.47
C LEU A 291 -24.40 -21.51 -14.68
N PRO A 292 -24.79 -22.77 -14.43
CA PRO A 292 -25.94 -23.07 -13.59
C PRO A 292 -25.79 -22.64 -12.11
N TYR A 293 -24.57 -22.41 -11.65
CA TYR A 293 -24.29 -22.12 -10.24
C TYR A 293 -23.92 -20.66 -9.99
N VAL A 294 -23.86 -19.82 -11.03
CA VAL A 294 -23.43 -18.41 -10.91
C VAL A 294 -24.56 -17.50 -11.36
N GLU A 295 -24.77 -16.42 -10.61
CA GLU A 295 -25.79 -15.43 -10.94
C GLU A 295 -25.47 -14.78 -12.30
N PRO A 296 -26.40 -14.79 -13.27
CA PRO A 296 -26.19 -14.17 -14.58
C PRO A 296 -25.83 -12.69 -14.47
N GLY A 297 -24.77 -12.27 -15.18
CA GLY A 297 -24.32 -10.88 -15.21
C GLY A 297 -23.58 -10.40 -13.95
N SER A 298 -23.37 -11.28 -12.97
CA SER A 298 -22.65 -10.97 -11.74
C SER A 298 -21.18 -10.65 -11.97
N GLN A 299 -20.55 -10.01 -10.98
CA GLN A 299 -19.12 -9.73 -11.01
C GLN A 299 -18.29 -11.03 -11.00
N LEU A 300 -18.74 -12.04 -10.25
CA LEU A 300 -18.11 -13.36 -10.23
C LEU A 300 -17.96 -13.94 -11.63
N LEU A 301 -19.01 -13.86 -12.44
CA LEU A 301 -18.98 -14.38 -13.80
C LEU A 301 -17.89 -13.73 -14.66
N LYS A 302 -17.68 -12.41 -14.50
CA LYS A 302 -16.62 -11.68 -15.20
C LYS A 302 -15.24 -12.09 -14.71
N ASP A 303 -15.08 -12.25 -13.40
CA ASP A 303 -13.82 -12.65 -12.77
C ASP A 303 -13.44 -14.08 -13.18
N THR A 304 -14.42 -14.99 -13.25
CA THR A 304 -14.25 -16.36 -13.76
C THR A 304 -13.72 -16.36 -15.20
N VAL A 305 -14.30 -15.54 -16.08
CA VAL A 305 -13.82 -15.43 -17.48
C VAL A 305 -12.38 -14.89 -17.54
N ALA A 306 -12.05 -13.88 -16.73
CA ALA A 306 -10.69 -13.36 -16.67
C ALA A 306 -9.70 -14.40 -16.13
N TYR A 307 -10.11 -15.19 -15.14
CA TYR A 307 -9.28 -16.23 -14.55
C TYR A 307 -8.99 -17.37 -15.53
N LEU A 308 -9.97 -17.77 -16.37
CA LEU A 308 -9.75 -18.77 -17.42
C LEU A 308 -8.59 -18.39 -18.36
N ALA A 309 -8.46 -17.12 -18.73
CA ALA A 309 -7.36 -16.66 -19.57
C ALA A 309 -5.99 -16.81 -18.88
N ILE A 310 -5.93 -16.59 -17.55
CA ILE A 310 -4.73 -16.79 -16.74
C ILE A 310 -4.38 -18.28 -16.69
N LEU A 311 -5.37 -19.12 -16.41
CA LEU A 311 -5.19 -20.57 -16.33
C LEU A 311 -4.69 -21.14 -17.65
N GLU A 312 -5.26 -20.73 -18.79
CA GLU A 312 -4.84 -21.18 -20.12
C GLU A 312 -3.41 -20.78 -20.44
N LYS A 313 -3.07 -19.50 -20.24
CA LYS A 313 -1.70 -19.01 -20.44
C LYS A 313 -0.69 -19.73 -19.54
N GLY A 314 -1.07 -20.07 -18.32
CA GLY A 314 -0.21 -20.72 -17.34
C GLY A 314 -0.14 -22.25 -17.46
N GLY A 315 -0.99 -22.88 -18.27
CA GLY A 315 -1.14 -24.34 -18.30
C GLY A 315 -1.51 -24.92 -16.94
N ILE A 316 -2.40 -24.23 -16.20
CA ILE A 316 -2.77 -24.58 -14.82
C ILE A 316 -4.00 -25.48 -14.80
N TYR A 317 -3.98 -26.51 -13.97
CA TYR A 317 -5.10 -27.40 -13.69
C TYR A 317 -5.30 -27.55 -12.19
N GLU A 318 -6.55 -27.70 -11.78
CA GLU A 318 -6.94 -27.79 -10.38
C GLU A 318 -7.65 -29.11 -10.10
N GLU A 319 -7.53 -29.62 -8.89
CA GLU A 319 -8.24 -30.80 -8.39
C GLU A 319 -8.80 -30.45 -7.02
N LEU A 320 -10.12 -30.49 -6.87
CA LEU A 320 -10.78 -30.28 -5.58
C LEU A 320 -10.63 -31.53 -4.72
N LEU A 321 -9.95 -31.39 -3.58
CA LEU A 321 -9.76 -32.45 -2.60
C LEU A 321 -10.91 -32.53 -1.60
N GLY A 322 -11.53 -31.39 -1.30
CA GLY A 322 -12.68 -31.32 -0.40
C GLY A 322 -13.11 -29.88 -0.15
N ALA A 323 -14.37 -29.75 0.27
CA ALA A 323 -14.96 -28.49 0.69
C ALA A 323 -15.87 -28.74 1.88
N GLU A 324 -15.87 -27.83 2.85
CA GLU A 324 -16.66 -27.91 4.07
C GLU A 324 -17.29 -26.54 4.35
N VAL A 325 -18.61 -26.51 4.46
CA VAL A 325 -19.36 -25.33 4.87
C VAL A 325 -19.27 -25.22 6.38
N GLN A 326 -18.68 -24.14 6.85
CA GLN A 326 -18.44 -23.88 8.26
C GLN A 326 -19.54 -22.98 8.87
N GLY A 327 -20.18 -22.15 8.05
CA GLY A 327 -21.21 -21.21 8.50
C GLY A 327 -22.09 -20.70 7.37
N VAL A 328 -23.33 -20.37 7.72
CA VAL A 328 -24.32 -19.79 6.82
C VAL A 328 -24.99 -18.64 7.56
N GLU A 329 -24.85 -17.44 7.02
CA GLU A 329 -25.42 -16.21 7.56
C GLU A 329 -26.40 -15.63 6.55
N GLN A 330 -27.65 -15.39 6.96
CA GLN A 330 -28.62 -14.71 6.11
C GLN A 330 -28.47 -13.19 6.26
N ILE A 331 -28.07 -12.51 5.19
CA ILE A 331 -27.86 -11.05 5.20
C ILE A 331 -29.05 -10.27 4.63
N ALA A 332 -29.91 -10.92 3.86
CA ALA A 332 -31.19 -10.38 3.39
C ALA A 332 -32.16 -11.53 3.04
N PRO A 333 -33.47 -11.28 2.84
CA PRO A 333 -34.38 -12.29 2.34
C PRO A 333 -33.86 -12.94 1.04
N GLY A 334 -33.60 -14.25 1.07
CA GLY A 334 -33.02 -15.00 -0.05
C GLY A 334 -31.56 -14.68 -0.38
N VAL A 335 -30.80 -14.02 0.51
CA VAL A 335 -29.37 -13.73 0.29
C VAL A 335 -28.55 -14.18 1.49
N TYR A 336 -27.51 -14.96 1.22
CA TYR A 336 -26.72 -15.65 2.25
C TYR A 336 -25.22 -15.42 2.04
N ASN A 337 -24.48 -15.22 3.12
CA ASN A 337 -23.04 -15.40 3.13
C ASN A 337 -22.74 -16.81 3.64
N VAL A 338 -21.93 -17.57 2.89
CA VAL A 338 -21.58 -18.96 3.21
C VAL A 338 -20.06 -19.07 3.33
N THR A 339 -19.60 -19.42 4.53
CA THR A 339 -18.19 -19.62 4.84
C THR A 339 -17.78 -21.05 4.52
N VAL A 340 -16.77 -21.19 3.67
CA VAL A 340 -16.34 -22.47 3.12
C VAL A 340 -14.84 -22.64 3.31
N PHE A 341 -14.44 -23.75 3.93
CA PHE A 341 -13.06 -24.23 3.87
C PHE A 341 -12.90 -25.17 2.69
N SER A 342 -11.95 -24.91 1.81
CA SER A 342 -11.73 -25.70 0.59
C SER A 342 -10.26 -26.06 0.39
N ARG A 343 -10.00 -27.19 -0.25
CA ARG A 343 -8.66 -27.76 -0.45
C ARG A 343 -8.47 -28.20 -1.89
N TYR A 344 -7.33 -27.85 -2.46
CA TYR A 344 -7.01 -28.11 -3.87
C TYR A 344 -5.59 -28.62 -4.05
N ASN A 345 -5.42 -29.49 -5.06
CA ASN A 345 -4.14 -29.65 -5.74
C ASN A 345 -4.13 -28.77 -6.99
N ILE A 346 -3.08 -27.99 -7.15
CA ILE A 346 -2.83 -27.16 -8.34
C ILE A 346 -1.63 -27.73 -9.08
N SER A 347 -1.80 -28.04 -10.36
CA SER A 347 -0.75 -28.55 -11.23
C SER A 347 -0.47 -27.59 -12.38
N TYR A 348 0.79 -27.55 -12.81
CA TYR A 348 1.28 -26.72 -13.91
C TYR A 348 1.81 -27.61 -15.02
N GLN A 349 1.66 -27.19 -16.29
CA GLN A 349 2.25 -27.82 -17.47
C GLN A 349 2.13 -29.36 -17.47
N GLN A 350 0.90 -29.88 -17.62
CA GLN A 350 0.61 -31.33 -17.64
C GLN A 350 1.18 -32.14 -16.45
N GLY A 351 1.32 -31.52 -15.27
CA GLY A 351 1.62 -32.22 -14.03
C GLY A 351 3.06 -32.13 -13.54
N GLU A 352 3.93 -31.35 -14.20
CA GLU A 352 5.34 -31.20 -13.86
C GLU A 352 5.59 -30.63 -12.44
N THR A 353 4.69 -29.80 -11.94
CA THR A 353 4.75 -29.27 -10.58
C THR A 353 3.38 -29.35 -9.95
N ARG A 354 3.30 -29.87 -8.72
CA ARG A 354 2.07 -29.89 -7.93
C ARG A 354 2.22 -29.04 -6.67
N ARG A 355 1.15 -28.34 -6.31
CA ARG A 355 1.06 -27.54 -5.09
C ARG A 355 -0.24 -27.85 -4.39
N PHE A 356 -0.18 -28.10 -3.10
CA PHE A 356 -1.36 -28.12 -2.24
C PHE A 356 -1.69 -26.69 -1.83
N GLN A 357 -2.97 -26.32 -1.90
CA GLN A 357 -3.48 -25.06 -1.40
C GLN A 357 -4.82 -25.25 -0.69
N SER A 358 -5.03 -24.53 0.40
CA SER A 358 -6.29 -24.50 1.13
C SER A 358 -6.74 -23.07 1.39
N TYR A 359 -8.05 -22.86 1.44
CA TYR A 359 -8.65 -21.55 1.49
C TYR A 359 -9.84 -21.49 2.44
N HIS A 360 -10.00 -20.37 3.15
CA HIS A 360 -11.28 -19.94 3.70
C HIS A 360 -11.90 -18.93 2.73
N VAL A 361 -13.12 -19.20 2.28
CA VAL A 361 -13.82 -18.36 1.30
C VAL A 361 -15.22 -18.06 1.79
N ILE A 362 -15.62 -16.79 1.73
CA ILE A 362 -16.99 -16.36 1.98
C ILE A 362 -17.66 -16.12 0.63
N TYR A 363 -18.63 -16.96 0.29
CA TYR A 363 -19.44 -16.80 -0.91
C TYR A 363 -20.74 -16.09 -0.59
N GLN A 364 -21.12 -15.10 -1.40
CA GLN A 364 -22.47 -14.55 -1.35
C GLN A 364 -23.36 -15.32 -2.32
N LEU A 365 -24.36 -16.00 -1.77
CA LEU A 365 -25.37 -16.76 -2.50
C LEU A 365 -26.71 -16.04 -2.53
N VAL A 366 -27.46 -16.28 -3.59
CA VAL A 366 -28.79 -15.76 -3.81
C VAL A 366 -29.71 -16.93 -4.08
N GLU A 367 -30.83 -16.99 -3.38
CA GLU A 367 -31.92 -17.89 -3.68
C GLU A 367 -32.82 -17.24 -4.74
N ALA A 368 -32.87 -17.84 -5.92
CA ALA A 368 -33.73 -17.42 -7.02
C ALA A 368 -34.47 -18.64 -7.55
N GLU A 369 -35.80 -18.59 -7.64
CA GLU A 369 -36.61 -19.70 -8.21
C GLU A 369 -36.40 -21.06 -7.50
N GLY A 370 -36.16 -21.05 -6.19
CA GLY A 370 -35.97 -22.27 -5.38
C GLY A 370 -34.61 -22.96 -5.57
N ARG A 371 -33.62 -22.26 -6.14
CA ARG A 371 -32.24 -22.70 -6.29
C ARG A 371 -31.27 -21.61 -5.83
N PHE A 372 -30.10 -22.02 -5.37
CA PHE A 372 -29.02 -21.10 -5.05
C PHE A 372 -28.17 -20.80 -6.29
N VAL A 373 -27.68 -19.57 -6.38
CA VAL A 373 -26.63 -19.14 -7.31
C VAL A 373 -25.61 -18.28 -6.57
N THR A 374 -24.35 -18.40 -6.95
CA THR A 374 -23.24 -17.62 -6.40
C THR A 374 -23.15 -16.28 -7.12
N ARG A 375 -23.24 -15.18 -6.40
CA ARG A 375 -23.17 -13.81 -6.94
C ARG A 375 -21.74 -13.26 -6.93
N ARG A 376 -21.03 -13.44 -5.82
CA ARG A 376 -19.66 -12.94 -5.63
C ARG A 376 -18.91 -13.71 -4.56
N ILE A 377 -17.59 -13.63 -4.64
CA ILE A 377 -16.70 -13.92 -3.52
C ILE A 377 -16.61 -12.64 -2.70
N VAL A 378 -16.95 -12.72 -1.41
CA VAL A 378 -16.88 -11.60 -0.48
C VAL A 378 -15.47 -11.48 0.08
N LYS A 379 -14.89 -12.62 0.48
CA LYS A 379 -13.55 -12.73 1.04
C LYS A 379 -12.94 -14.08 0.64
N GLU A 380 -11.65 -14.10 0.37
CA GLU A 380 -10.87 -15.30 0.11
C GLU A 380 -9.52 -15.17 0.84
N GLU A 381 -9.18 -16.17 1.63
CA GLU A 381 -7.95 -16.23 2.40
C GLU A 381 -7.23 -17.55 2.17
N LEU A 382 -5.96 -17.47 1.74
CA LEU A 382 -5.08 -18.62 1.61
C LEU A 382 -4.61 -19.06 3.00
N VAL A 383 -5.01 -20.26 3.40
CA VAL A 383 -4.69 -20.86 4.71
C VAL A 383 -3.34 -21.56 4.65
N GLU A 384 -3.16 -22.44 3.66
CA GLU A 384 -1.93 -23.20 3.50
C GLU A 384 -1.50 -23.23 2.03
N LYS A 385 -0.18 -23.20 1.81
CA LYS A 385 0.42 -23.43 0.51
C LYS A 385 1.71 -24.23 0.66
N LYS A 386 1.76 -25.38 0.00
CA LYS A 386 2.92 -26.29 0.05
C LYS A 386 3.21 -26.89 -1.32
N GLN A 387 4.49 -27.09 -1.64
CA GLN A 387 4.89 -27.89 -2.81
C GLN A 387 4.75 -29.38 -2.49
N LEU A 388 4.18 -30.13 -3.44
CA LEU A 388 3.95 -31.57 -3.32
C LEU A 388 5.04 -32.38 -4.02
#